data_AF-A0A8T4TN43-F1
#
_entry.id   AF-A0A8T4TN43-F1
#
_cell.length_a   1.000
_cell.length_b   1.000
_cell.length_c   1.000
_cell.angle_alpha   90.00
_cell.angle_beta   90.00
_cell.angle_gamma   90.00
#
_symmetry.space_group_name_H-M   'P 1'
#
loop_
_entity.id
_entity.type
_entity.pdbx_description
1 polymer ?
#
loop_
_entity_poly.entity_id
_entity_poly.type
_entity_poly.pdbx_seq_one_letter_code
_entity_poly.pdbx_strand_id
1 'polypeptide(L)'
;MEPIMHILIPMLIMLVVFPKVNKKLAIGLALLALVPDLDFFIDFTHRFLMHNIFFTTGLSLIIYFFTKDMKIFLMSLYYLTSHLILDLTVGAVALFYPLYQRLIEVTVSLNSKWILDLSIQTHPLMETSSYFSGKPSYFFTKVGVITLAFLVMMIIIKYRKSILKLN
;
A
#
# COMPACT_ATOMS: atom_id res chain seq x y z
N MET A 1 -11.42 2.25 1.25
CA MET A 1 -10.06 2.10 1.77
C MET A 1 -10.00 0.91 2.71
N GLU A 2 -8.90 0.18 2.70
CA GLU A 2 -8.59 -0.89 3.66
C GLU A 2 -7.36 -0.49 4.49
N PRO A 3 -7.45 0.47 5.41
CA PRO A 3 -6.25 1.08 6.02
C PRO A 3 -5.41 0.04 6.76
N ILE A 4 -6.08 -0.94 7.37
CA ILE A 4 -5.45 -2.06 8.07
C ILE A 4 -4.65 -2.93 7.10
N MET A 5 -5.19 -3.22 5.91
CA MET A 5 -4.50 -4.06 4.92
C MET A 5 -3.28 -3.36 4.33
N HIS A 6 -3.33 -2.04 4.18
CA HIS A 6 -2.22 -1.21 3.72
C HIS A 6 -1.07 -1.17 4.75
N ILE A 7 -1.35 -1.39 6.03
CA ILE A 7 -0.32 -1.62 7.06
C ILE A 7 0.17 -3.08 7.03
N LEU A 8 -0.76 -4.03 7.14
CA LEU A 8 -0.43 -5.44 7.40
C LEU A 8 0.30 -6.09 6.22
N ILE A 9 -0.15 -5.88 4.99
CA ILE A 9 0.42 -6.54 3.81
C ILE A 9 1.89 -6.13 3.64
N PRO A 10 2.26 -4.83 3.54
CA PRO A 10 3.65 -4.44 3.38
C PRO A 10 4.50 -4.79 4.61
N MET A 11 3.95 -4.67 5.83
CA MET A 11 4.68 -5.04 7.05
C MET A 11 5.06 -6.51 7.04
N LEU A 12 4.13 -7.40 6.71
CA LEU A 12 4.41 -8.84 6.66
C LEU A 12 5.39 -9.17 5.54
N ILE A 13 5.25 -8.58 4.36
CA ILE A 13 6.21 -8.74 3.26
C ILE A 13 7.61 -8.30 3.71
N MET A 14 7.75 -7.14 4.36
CA MET A 14 9.03 -6.65 4.86
C MET A 14 9.67 -7.63 5.86
N LEU A 15 8.90 -8.13 6.83
CA LEU A 15 9.40 -9.07 7.85
C LEU A 15 9.74 -10.45 7.24
N VAL A 16 9.05 -10.87 6.18
CA VAL A 16 9.33 -12.11 5.46
C VAL A 16 10.58 -11.98 4.62
N VAL A 17 10.64 -10.97 3.76
CA VAL A 17 11.71 -10.80 2.76
C VAL A 17 13.01 -10.36 3.42
N PHE A 18 12.92 -9.51 4.46
CA PHE A 18 14.07 -8.97 5.19
C PHE A 18 14.10 -9.44 6.65
N PRO A 19 14.39 -10.73 6.92
CA PRO A 19 14.32 -11.30 8.27
C PRO A 19 15.27 -10.65 9.29
N LYS A 20 16.32 -9.97 8.82
CA LYS A 20 17.31 -9.26 9.64
C LYS A 20 16.93 -7.80 9.91
N VAL A 21 15.79 -7.31 9.40
CA VAL A 21 15.33 -5.94 9.66
C VAL A 21 14.99 -5.76 11.14
N ASN A 22 15.21 -4.57 11.69
CA ASN A 22 14.79 -4.25 13.05
C ASN A 22 13.26 -4.26 13.12
N LYS A 23 12.70 -5.26 13.79
CA LYS A 23 11.25 -5.48 13.87
C LYS A 23 10.50 -4.31 14.52
N LYS A 24 11.07 -3.71 15.57
CA LYS A 24 10.45 -2.55 16.25
C LYS A 24 10.35 -1.36 15.30
N LEU A 25 11.42 -1.11 14.54
CA LEU A 25 11.44 -0.05 13.54
C LEU A 25 10.47 -0.35 12.40
N ALA A 26 10.43 -1.58 11.89
CA ALA A 26 9.50 -1.98 10.84
C ALA A 26 8.04 -1.77 11.24
N ILE A 27 7.65 -2.27 12.42
CA ILE A 27 6.30 -2.11 12.95
C ILE A 27 5.98 -0.62 13.18
N GLY A 28 6.92 0.14 13.75
CA GLY A 28 6.72 1.58 13.99
C GLY A 28 6.52 2.38 12.70
N LEU A 29 7.34 2.13 11.68
CA LEU A 29 7.23 2.81 10.39
C LEU A 29 6.06 2.33 9.55
N ALA A 30 5.49 1.14 9.83
CA ALA A 30 4.31 0.65 9.13
C ALA A 30 3.10 1.58 9.29
N LEU A 31 3.02 2.35 10.38
CA LEU A 31 1.99 3.35 10.60
C LEU A 31 2.05 4.51 9.58
N LEU A 32 3.19 4.72 8.91
CA LEU A 32 3.29 5.71 7.83
C LEU A 32 2.38 5.37 6.65
N ALA A 33 1.98 4.11 6.48
CA ALA A 33 1.01 3.72 5.45
C ALA A 33 -0.36 4.41 5.66
N LEU A 34 -0.68 4.91 6.84
CA LEU A 34 -1.92 5.67 7.07
C LEU A 34 -1.84 7.12 6.60
N VAL A 35 -0.63 7.65 6.37
CA VAL A 35 -0.45 9.07 6.07
C VAL A 35 -1.11 9.48 4.75
N PRO A 36 -1.00 8.71 3.64
CA PRO A 36 -1.70 9.06 2.41
C PRO A 36 -3.22 9.18 2.60
N ASP A 37 -3.83 8.32 3.41
CA ASP A 37 -5.27 8.34 3.69
C ASP A 37 -5.75 9.61 4.41
N LEU A 38 -4.83 10.40 4.99
CA LEU A 38 -5.20 11.65 5.65
C LEU A 38 -5.70 12.72 4.66
N ASP A 39 -5.48 12.56 3.34
CA ASP A 39 -6.06 13.46 2.34
C ASP A 39 -7.59 13.46 2.33
N PHE A 40 -8.21 12.35 2.77
CA PHE A 40 -9.65 12.27 2.99
C PHE A 40 -10.17 13.36 3.93
N PHE A 41 -9.40 13.73 4.96
CA PHE A 41 -9.83 14.75 5.92
C PHE A 41 -9.61 16.19 5.46
N ILE A 42 -8.84 16.41 4.39
CA ILE A 42 -8.47 17.76 3.93
C ILE A 42 -9.53 18.32 2.98
N ASP A 43 -9.95 17.53 2.01
CA ASP A 43 -10.82 18.02 0.92
C ASP A 43 -11.99 17.07 0.65
N PHE A 44 -12.20 16.06 1.51
CA PHE A 44 -13.14 14.94 1.28
C PHE A 44 -12.89 14.17 -0.04
N THR A 45 -11.82 14.52 -0.77
CA THR A 45 -11.31 13.85 -1.95
C THR A 45 -10.17 12.91 -1.52
N HIS A 46 -10.49 11.62 -1.45
CA HIS A 46 -9.49 10.56 -1.19
C HIS A 46 -8.73 10.24 -2.47
N ARG A 47 -7.48 9.80 -2.32
CA ARG A 47 -6.63 9.32 -3.43
C ARG A 47 -6.17 10.39 -4.41
N PHE A 48 -6.05 11.62 -3.91
CA PHE A 48 -5.67 12.78 -4.72
C PHE A 48 -4.40 13.45 -4.20
N LEU A 49 -4.52 14.22 -3.12
CA LEU A 49 -3.48 15.15 -2.68
C LEU A 49 -2.25 14.44 -2.12
N MET A 50 -2.44 13.36 -1.36
CA MET A 50 -1.34 12.63 -0.73
C MET A 50 -1.05 11.28 -1.43
N HIS A 51 -1.90 10.85 -2.35
CA HIS A 51 -1.72 9.61 -3.08
C HIS A 51 -0.98 9.81 -4.39
N ASN A 52 0.24 10.33 -4.31
CA ASN A 52 1.12 10.50 -5.46
C ASN A 52 2.58 10.22 -5.09
N ILE A 53 3.39 9.91 -6.11
CA ILE A 53 4.79 9.53 -5.92
C ILE A 53 5.63 10.69 -5.36
N PHE A 54 5.26 11.94 -5.67
CA PHE A 54 5.97 13.11 -5.19
C PHE A 54 5.77 13.33 -3.70
N PHE A 55 4.55 13.15 -3.19
CA PHE A 55 4.24 13.24 -1.77
C PHE A 55 4.94 12.13 -0.99
N THR A 56 4.79 10.88 -1.42
CA THR A 56 5.39 9.72 -0.73
C THR A 56 6.92 9.78 -0.72
N THR A 57 7.54 10.16 -1.84
CA THR A 57 8.99 10.37 -1.92
C THR A 57 9.43 11.59 -1.10
N GLY A 58 8.71 12.70 -1.21
CA GLY A 58 8.99 13.93 -0.48
C GLY A 58 8.93 13.74 1.04
N LEU A 59 7.89 13.09 1.54
CA LEU A 59 7.77 12.75 2.96
C LEU A 59 8.90 11.83 3.42
N SER A 60 9.27 10.84 2.61
CA SER A 60 10.42 9.97 2.92
C SER A 60 11.72 10.77 2.99
N LEU A 61 11.94 11.70 2.07
CA LEU A 61 13.10 12.59 2.07
C LEU A 61 13.11 13.54 3.29
N ILE A 62 11.95 14.03 3.72
CA ILE A 62 11.83 14.82 4.96
C ILE A 62 12.24 13.97 6.17
N ILE A 63 11.73 12.74 6.27
CA ILE A 63 12.11 11.80 7.34
C ILE A 63 13.62 11.53 7.30
N TYR A 64 14.19 11.32 6.11
CA TYR A 64 15.64 11.19 5.93
C TYR A 64 16.39 12.43 6.39
N PHE A 65 15.90 13.62 6.06
CA PHE A 65 16.55 14.86 6.41
C PHE A 65 16.69 15.02 7.93
N PHE A 66 15.68 14.62 8.71
CA PHE A 66 15.71 14.68 10.17
C PHE A 66 16.48 13.54 10.83
N THR A 67 16.41 12.33 10.27
CA THR A 67 17.02 11.14 10.88
C THR A 67 18.45 10.89 10.42
N LYS A 68 18.80 11.35 9.21
CA LYS A 68 20.04 11.04 8.48
C LYS A 68 20.31 9.53 8.34
N ASP A 69 19.28 8.69 8.46
CA ASP A 69 19.39 7.24 8.37
C ASP A 69 18.76 6.72 7.07
N MET A 70 19.61 6.20 6.18
CA MET A 70 19.17 5.63 4.90
C MET A 70 18.26 4.41 5.07
N LYS A 71 18.35 3.67 6.17
CA LYS A 71 17.44 2.54 6.43
C LYS A 71 16.04 3.06 6.74
N ILE A 72 15.93 4.09 7.57
CA ILE A 72 14.64 4.71 7.90
C ILE A 72 14.02 5.33 6.65
N PHE A 73 14.83 6.00 5.83
CA PHE A 73 14.41 6.51 4.52
C PHE A 73 13.79 5.42 3.64
N LEU A 74 14.53 4.33 3.40
CA LEU A 74 14.09 3.25 2.52
C LEU A 74 12.85 2.53 3.06
N MET A 75 12.77 2.32 4.38
CA MET A 75 11.60 1.71 5.01
C MET A 75 10.37 2.63 4.92
N SER A 76 10.54 3.93 5.13
CA SER A 76 9.45 4.92 4.99
C SER A 76 8.95 4.97 3.54
N LEU A 77 9.87 5.05 2.58
CA LEU A 77 9.56 5.04 1.16
C LEU A 77 8.84 3.75 0.76
N TYR A 78 9.29 2.60 1.28
CA TYR A 78 8.65 1.32 1.06
C TYR A 78 7.19 1.32 1.54
N TYR A 79 6.91 1.74 2.78
CA TYR A 79 5.55 1.73 3.32
C TYR A 79 4.64 2.69 2.56
N LEU A 80 5.10 3.92 2.33
CA LEU A 80 4.34 4.94 1.60
C LEU A 80 4.08 4.54 0.13
N THR A 81 5.06 3.96 -0.55
CA THR A 81 4.90 3.53 -1.95
C THR A 81 4.04 2.27 -2.05
N SER A 82 4.17 1.33 -1.12
CA SER A 82 3.34 0.14 -1.08
C SER A 82 1.85 0.51 -0.92
N HIS A 83 1.57 1.59 -0.18
CA HIS A 83 0.21 2.12 -0.09
C HIS A 83 -0.35 2.49 -1.47
N LEU A 84 0.40 3.28 -2.25
CA LEU A 84 0.00 3.65 -3.62
C LEU A 84 -0.20 2.42 -4.51
N ILE A 85 0.70 1.44 -4.43
CA ILE A 85 0.63 0.22 -5.25
C ILE A 85 -0.63 -0.58 -4.94
N LEU A 86 -0.96 -0.76 -3.66
CA LEU A 86 -2.16 -1.47 -3.27
C LEU A 86 -3.41 -0.74 -3.76
N ASP A 87 -3.44 0.59 -3.61
CA ASP A 87 -4.56 1.40 -4.06
C ASP A 87 -4.74 1.42 -5.58
N LEU A 88 -3.66 1.33 -6.37
CA LEU A 88 -3.73 1.22 -7.84
C LEU A 88 -4.51 -0.02 -8.32
N THR A 89 -4.56 -1.09 -7.51
CA THR A 89 -5.22 -2.35 -7.88
C THR A 89 -6.66 -2.46 -7.39
N VAL A 90 -7.05 -1.61 -6.45
CA VAL A 90 -8.40 -1.59 -5.83
C VAL A 90 -9.19 -0.34 -6.24
N GLY A 91 -8.54 0.62 -6.89
CA GLY A 91 -9.19 1.70 -7.61
C GLY A 91 -8.18 2.64 -8.28
N ALA A 92 -8.62 3.86 -8.58
CA ALA A 92 -7.81 4.83 -9.28
C ALA A 92 -7.06 5.77 -8.32
N VAL A 93 -5.82 6.12 -8.64
CA VAL A 93 -4.92 6.96 -7.84
C VAL A 93 -4.33 8.09 -8.67
N ALA A 94 -4.22 9.29 -8.10
CA ALA A 94 -3.57 10.44 -8.75
C ALA A 94 -2.03 10.35 -8.76
N LEU A 95 -1.49 9.24 -9.28
CA LEU A 95 -0.09 8.81 -9.10
C LEU A 95 0.97 9.88 -9.40
N PHE A 96 0.74 10.72 -10.41
CA PHE A 96 1.67 11.75 -10.89
C PHE A 96 1.14 13.19 -10.70
N TYR A 97 0.13 13.41 -9.85
CA TYR A 97 -0.30 14.76 -9.48
C TYR A 97 0.84 15.53 -8.78
N PRO A 98 1.08 16.82 -9.06
CA PRO A 98 0.29 17.73 -9.92
C PRO A 98 0.70 17.76 -11.40
N LEU A 99 1.73 17.01 -11.81
CA LEU A 99 2.23 17.03 -13.19
C LEU A 99 1.27 16.37 -14.18
N TYR A 100 0.46 15.41 -13.72
CA TYR A 100 -0.53 14.72 -14.53
C TYR A 100 -1.90 14.80 -13.86
N GLN A 101 -2.87 15.39 -14.56
CA GLN A 101 -4.20 15.70 -14.03
C GLN A 101 -5.23 14.57 -14.28
N ARG A 102 -4.80 13.31 -14.15
CA ARG A 102 -5.69 12.14 -14.31
C ARG A 102 -5.37 11.08 -13.26
N LEU A 103 -6.39 10.32 -12.88
CA LEU A 103 -6.25 9.14 -12.03
C LEU A 103 -5.80 7.96 -12.88
N ILE A 104 -5.04 7.05 -12.30
CA ILE A 104 -4.56 5.80 -12.93
C ILE A 104 -5.10 4.62 -12.12
N GLU A 105 -5.70 3.66 -12.81
CA GLU A 105 -6.16 2.39 -12.25
C GLU A 105 -5.49 1.24 -13.00
N VAL A 106 -5.03 0.23 -12.26
CA VAL A 106 -4.42 -0.98 -12.80
C VAL A 106 -5.29 -2.17 -12.45
N THR A 107 -5.98 -2.71 -13.45
CA THR A 107 -6.77 -3.93 -13.28
C THR A 107 -5.94 -5.13 -13.70
N VAL A 108 -5.86 -6.11 -12.81
CA VAL A 108 -5.29 -7.43 -13.10
C VAL A 108 -6.44 -8.43 -13.13
N SER A 109 -6.63 -9.10 -14.26
CA SER A 109 -7.67 -10.12 -14.42
C SER A 109 -7.06 -11.43 -14.93
N LEU A 110 -7.73 -12.54 -14.65
CA LEU A 110 -7.44 -13.82 -15.29
C LEU A 110 -8.47 -14.03 -16.39
N ASN A 111 -8.01 -14.26 -17.62
CA ASN A 111 -8.93 -14.62 -18.69
C ASN A 111 -9.31 -16.11 -18.66
N SER A 112 -10.23 -16.49 -19.54
CA SER A 112 -10.72 -17.87 -19.66
C SER A 112 -9.64 -18.90 -20.02
N LYS A 113 -8.45 -18.45 -20.44
CA LYS A 113 -7.29 -19.29 -20.76
C LYS A 113 -6.26 -19.36 -19.61
N TRP A 114 -6.60 -18.86 -18.42
CA TRP A 114 -5.70 -18.77 -17.28
C TRP A 114 -4.46 -17.89 -17.51
N ILE A 115 -4.55 -16.96 -18.46
CA ILE A 115 -3.50 -15.98 -18.73
C ILE A 115 -3.83 -14.71 -17.93
N LEU A 116 -2.81 -14.12 -17.32
CA LEU A 116 -2.90 -12.83 -16.63
C LEU A 116 -3.02 -11.72 -17.67
N ASP A 117 -4.14 -11.01 -17.63
CA ASP A 117 -4.37 -9.81 -18.40
C ASP A 117 -4.20 -8.59 -17.49
N LEU A 118 -3.39 -7.64 -17.93
CA LEU A 118 -3.13 -6.37 -17.24
C LEU A 118 -3.68 -5.24 -18.08
N SER A 119 -4.61 -4.46 -17.53
CA SER A 119 -5.14 -3.27 -18.19
C SER A 119 -4.91 -2.04 -17.32
N ILE A 120 -4.46 -0.96 -17.96
CA ILE A 120 -4.28 0.34 -17.33
C ILE A 120 -5.39 1.25 -17.86
N GLN A 121 -6.15 1.84 -16.95
CA GLN A 121 -7.21 2.79 -17.26
C GLN A 121 -6.87 4.15 -16.64
N THR A 122 -7.36 5.21 -17.27
CA THR A 122 -7.15 6.58 -16.78
C THR A 122 -8.47 7.32 -16.71
N HIS A 123 -8.73 7.96 -15.58
CA HIS A 123 -9.99 8.66 -15.31
C HIS A 123 -9.72 10.17 -15.08
N PRO A 124 -10.62 11.08 -15.46
CA PRO A 124 -10.54 12.49 -15.07
C PRO A 124 -10.47 12.67 -13.54
N LEU A 125 -9.72 13.67 -13.07
CA LEU A 125 -9.62 13.97 -11.63
C LEU A 125 -10.95 14.30 -10.94
N MET A 126 -11.91 14.88 -11.67
CA MET A 126 -13.23 15.23 -11.14
C MET A 126 -14.09 14.00 -10.78
N GLU A 127 -13.74 12.82 -11.32
CA GLU A 127 -14.40 11.55 -11.00
C GLU A 127 -13.97 10.97 -9.65
N THR A 128 -13.02 11.61 -8.95
CA THR A 128 -12.69 11.25 -7.57
C THR A 128 -13.94 11.12 -6.72
N SER A 129 -14.94 12.01 -6.87
CA SER A 129 -16.21 11.98 -6.13
C SER A 129 -17.20 10.88 -6.54
N SER A 130 -17.25 10.48 -7.81
CA SER A 130 -18.23 9.51 -8.33
C SER A 130 -17.85 8.05 -8.07
N TYR A 131 -16.58 7.76 -7.75
CA TYR A 131 -16.18 6.45 -7.23
C TYR A 131 -16.58 6.21 -5.76
N PHE A 132 -16.98 7.26 -5.02
CA PHE A 132 -17.44 7.14 -3.63
C PHE A 132 -18.93 6.90 -3.44
N SER A 133 -19.77 7.09 -4.47
CA SER A 133 -21.20 6.83 -4.34
C SER A 133 -21.49 5.34 -4.44
N GLY A 134 -21.26 4.62 -3.32
CA GLY A 134 -22.00 3.38 -3.04
C GLY A 134 -21.18 2.12 -2.76
N LYS A 135 -19.84 2.15 -2.72
CA LYS A 135 -19.07 1.00 -2.23
C LYS A 135 -18.72 1.20 -0.75
N PRO A 136 -19.37 0.50 0.20
CA PRO A 136 -19.01 0.59 1.61
C PRO A 136 -17.50 0.37 1.80
N SER A 137 -16.88 1.22 2.61
CA SER A 137 -15.49 1.08 3.03
C SER A 137 -15.37 -0.14 3.93
N TYR A 138 -15.09 -1.30 3.33
CA TYR A 138 -14.79 -2.48 4.11
C TYR A 138 -13.39 -2.34 4.70
N PHE A 139 -13.26 -2.49 6.02
CA PHE A 139 -11.96 -2.71 6.67
C PHE A 139 -11.22 -3.93 6.09
N PHE A 140 -11.98 -4.87 5.53
CA PHE A 140 -11.51 -6.12 4.91
C PHE A 140 -12.34 -6.46 3.66
N THR A 141 -11.71 -6.49 2.49
CA THR A 141 -12.21 -7.07 1.25
C THR A 141 -11.78 -8.53 1.17
N LYS A 142 -12.49 -9.30 0.34
CA LYS A 142 -12.14 -10.70 0.07
C LYS A 142 -10.70 -10.84 -0.43
N VAL A 143 -10.25 -9.92 -1.30
CA VAL A 143 -8.90 -9.93 -1.88
C VAL A 143 -7.85 -9.65 -0.81
N GLY A 144 -8.08 -8.63 0.03
CA GLY A 144 -7.20 -8.32 1.16
C GLY A 144 -7.04 -9.52 2.08
N VAL A 145 -8.15 -10.11 2.53
CA VAL A 145 -8.13 -11.26 3.45
C VAL A 145 -7.40 -12.47 2.85
N ILE A 146 -7.67 -12.80 1.57
CA ILE A 146 -6.97 -13.90 0.88
C ILE A 146 -5.47 -13.64 0.81
N THR A 147 -5.07 -12.41 0.47
CA THR A 147 -3.65 -12.00 0.39
C THR A 147 -2.97 -12.12 1.76
N LEU A 148 -3.62 -11.65 2.81
CA LEU A 148 -3.12 -11.77 4.18
C LEU A 148 -3.00 -13.24 4.62
N ALA A 149 -4.02 -14.07 4.36
CA ALA A 149 -3.99 -15.48 4.68
C ALA A 149 -2.85 -16.21 3.97
N PHE A 150 -2.63 -15.91 2.68
CA PHE A 150 -1.53 -16.46 1.91
C PHE A 150 -0.17 -16.05 2.46
N LEU A 151 0.02 -14.78 2.80
CA LEU A 151 1.26 -14.28 3.42
C LEU A 151 1.53 -14.92 4.79
N VAL A 152 0.50 -15.07 5.62
CA VAL A 152 0.60 -15.77 6.91
C VAL A 152 0.98 -17.23 6.70
N MET A 153 0.37 -17.92 5.73
CA MET A 153 0.73 -19.30 5.39
C MET A 153 2.20 -19.40 4.94
N MET A 154 2.68 -18.48 4.10
CA MET A 154 4.08 -18.42 3.69
C MET A 154 5.03 -18.21 4.87
N ILE A 155 4.66 -17.36 5.83
CA ILE A 155 5.41 -17.15 7.08
C ILE A 155 5.51 -18.45 7.87
N ILE A 156 4.38 -19.14 8.08
CA ILE A 156 4.33 -20.40 8.82
C ILE A 156 5.23 -21.44 8.16
N ILE A 157 5.16 -21.58 6.83
CA ILE A 157 6.00 -22.52 6.07
C ILE A 157 7.48 -22.17 6.22
N LYS A 158 7.84 -20.89 6.02
CA LYS A 158 9.23 -20.42 6.08
C LYS A 158 9.87 -20.61 7.45
N TYR A 159 9.12 -20.34 8.52
CA TYR A 159 9.62 -20.36 9.90
C TYR A 159 9.25 -21.62 10.69
N ARG A 160 8.61 -22.62 10.07
CA ARG A 160 8.17 -23.88 10.69
C ARG A 160 9.22 -24.50 11.63
N LYS A 161 10.49 -24.61 11.18
CA LYS A 161 11.58 -25.22 11.96
C LYS A 161 12.01 -24.39 13.17
N SER A 162 11.83 -23.07 13.13
CA SER A 162 12.14 -22.19 14.27
C SER A 162 11.02 -22.19 15.30
N ILE A 163 9.76 -22.33 14.85
CA ILE A 163 8.58 -22.39 15.71
C ILE A 163 8.55 -23.72 16.47
N LEU A 164 8.84 -24.83 15.79
CA LEU A 164 8.87 -26.17 16.41
C LEU A 164 10.03 -26.40 17.38
N LYS A 165 11.04 -25.52 17.43
CA LYS A 165 12.15 -25.58 18.40
C LYS A 165 11.87 -24.78 19.69
N LEU A 166 10.76 -24.06 19.75
CA LEU A 166 10.32 -23.29 20.92
C LEU A 166 9.31 -24.06 21.79
N ASN A 167 8.90 -25.26 21.34
CA ASN A 167 8.13 -26.25 22.11
C ASN A 167 9.05 -27.41 22.46
#